data_AF-A0A933L7U9-F1
#
_entry.id   AF-A0A933L7U9-F1
#
_cell.length_a   1.000
_cell.length_b   1.000
_cell.length_c   1.000
_cell.angle_alpha   90.00
_cell.angle_beta   90.00
_cell.angle_gamma   90.00
#
_symmetry.space_group_name_H-M   'P 1'
#
loop_
_entity.id
_entity.type
_entity.pdbx_description
1 polymer ?
#
loop_
_entity_poly.entity_id
_entity_poly.type
_entity_poly.pdbx_seq_one_letter_code
_entity_poly.pdbx_strand_id
1 'polypeptide(L)'
;MRFSQKKLSIERSPFLRQCAIESVRAYAFMIAPTYVYMQKNKKFIAVKAPLDFFSQEELEKLKSYEFFYFTPFIDTALIFREAARKIKALLMFQDEEYQLQKLSMAQIAHLPPAPYEISDAVLRLLAPLWGRYFKIEPFFITVFANELCDLISKDKLTLAREKNILALESALLKSSWCTFLALHLGYCDLSFLNRLRISVFERELNQNTLDNFGDEQSLLYSFVHNTLPSQETESFSLEFFQKNAGILSAKITQRLGRIRDSFLSTDTNIPSILGPEGFIND
;
A
#
# COMPACT_ATOMS: atom_id res chain seq x y z
N MET A 1 14.84 1.88 3.70
CA MET A 1 14.58 0.86 4.72
C MET A 1 15.70 -0.17 4.67
N ARG A 2 16.45 -0.35 5.76
CA ARG A 2 17.56 -1.32 5.80
C ARG A 2 17.06 -2.66 6.37
N PHE A 3 16.80 -3.64 5.51
CA PHE A 3 16.48 -5.00 5.96
C PHE A 3 17.77 -5.76 6.33
N SER A 4 17.72 -6.52 7.43
CA SER A 4 18.91 -7.09 8.07
C SER A 4 19.39 -8.39 7.40
N GLN A 5 18.46 -9.21 6.90
CA GLN A 5 18.75 -10.56 6.42
C GLN A 5 18.99 -10.63 4.91
N LYS A 6 20.18 -10.26 4.45
CA LYS A 6 20.56 -10.31 3.02
C LYS A 6 20.81 -11.72 2.48
N LYS A 7 21.00 -12.71 3.34
CA LYS A 7 21.33 -14.10 2.96
C LYS A 7 20.58 -15.07 3.86
N LEU A 8 20.03 -16.14 3.31
CA LEU A 8 19.40 -17.23 4.06
C LEU A 8 20.11 -18.57 3.80
N SER A 9 20.14 -19.43 4.81
CA SER A 9 20.66 -20.80 4.69
C SER A 9 19.71 -21.70 3.88
N ILE A 10 20.22 -22.78 3.32
CA ILE A 10 19.42 -23.77 2.58
C ILE A 10 18.35 -24.44 3.46
N GLU A 11 18.59 -24.53 4.76
CA GLU A 11 17.64 -25.09 5.75
C GLU A 11 16.32 -24.31 5.80
N ARG A 12 16.32 -23.04 5.38
CA ARG A 12 15.10 -22.23 5.27
C ARG A 12 14.24 -22.59 4.06
N SER A 13 14.79 -23.31 3.07
CA SER A 13 14.12 -23.62 1.80
C SER A 13 12.69 -24.18 1.93
N PRO A 14 12.39 -25.14 2.85
CA PRO A 14 11.05 -25.70 2.97
C PRO A 14 9.98 -24.69 3.39
N PHE A 15 10.40 -23.56 3.96
CA PHE A 15 9.50 -22.53 4.47
C PHE A 15 9.36 -21.36 3.49
N LEU A 16 10.19 -21.27 2.45
CA LEU A 16 10.13 -20.15 1.52
C LEU A 16 8.95 -20.31 0.55
N ARG A 17 8.28 -19.20 0.25
CA ARG A 17 7.29 -19.12 -0.83
C ARG A 17 8.03 -18.92 -2.16
N GLN A 18 7.54 -19.56 -3.21
CA GLN A 18 8.10 -19.47 -4.54
C GLN A 18 7.18 -18.67 -5.46
N CYS A 19 7.78 -17.88 -6.34
CA CYS A 19 7.08 -17.14 -7.37
C CYS A 19 7.89 -17.25 -8.66
N ALA A 20 7.26 -17.67 -9.76
CA ALA A 20 7.94 -17.74 -11.05
C ALA A 20 8.37 -16.33 -11.47
N ILE A 21 9.61 -16.17 -11.90
CA ILE A 21 10.16 -14.83 -12.26
C ILE A 21 9.34 -14.19 -13.37
N GLU A 22 8.85 -14.97 -14.33
CA GLU A 22 8.01 -14.51 -15.44
C GLU A 22 6.68 -13.87 -15.00
N SER A 23 6.18 -14.22 -13.81
CA SER A 23 4.94 -13.66 -13.27
C SER A 23 5.12 -12.30 -12.60
N VAL A 24 6.37 -11.86 -12.38
CA VAL A 24 6.67 -10.58 -11.76
C VAL A 24 6.54 -9.46 -12.79
N ARG A 25 5.64 -8.52 -12.53
CA ARG A 25 5.49 -7.31 -13.33
C ARG A 25 6.61 -6.32 -13.03
N ALA A 26 7.31 -5.86 -14.06
CA ALA A 26 8.30 -4.78 -13.93
C ALA A 26 7.68 -3.53 -13.29
N TYR A 27 8.49 -2.80 -12.53
CA TYR A 27 8.12 -1.57 -11.81
C TYR A 27 7.01 -1.72 -10.76
N ALA A 28 6.52 -2.94 -10.49
CA ALA A 28 5.74 -3.22 -9.30
C ALA A 28 6.67 -3.33 -8.08
N PHE A 29 6.27 -2.74 -6.96
CA PHE A 29 7.06 -2.77 -5.73
C PHE A 29 7.06 -4.15 -5.09
N MET A 30 8.22 -4.55 -4.59
CA MET A 30 8.38 -5.77 -3.83
C MET A 30 7.88 -5.58 -2.40
N ILE A 31 7.02 -6.49 -1.97
CA ILE A 31 6.35 -6.42 -0.66
C ILE A 31 7.18 -7.05 0.47
N ALA A 32 8.22 -7.79 0.12
CA ALA A 32 9.15 -8.44 1.02
C ALA A 32 10.53 -8.55 0.34
N PRO A 33 11.61 -8.83 1.09
CA PRO A 33 12.91 -9.09 0.48
C PRO A 33 12.80 -10.26 -0.51
N THR A 34 13.31 -10.05 -1.71
CA THR A 34 13.23 -11.03 -2.80
C THR A 34 14.56 -11.74 -2.93
N TYR A 35 14.55 -13.07 -2.85
CA TYR A 35 15.75 -13.89 -2.90
C TYR A 35 15.83 -14.73 -4.19
N VAL A 36 17.06 -15.01 -4.63
CA VAL A 36 17.35 -16.05 -5.63
C VAL A 36 18.22 -17.13 -5.00
N TYR A 37 18.06 -18.38 -5.44
CA TYR A 37 18.89 -19.48 -4.98
C TYR A 37 20.19 -19.58 -5.79
N MET A 38 21.33 -19.45 -5.10
CA MET A 38 22.66 -19.59 -5.72
C MET A 38 23.18 -21.01 -5.55
N GLN A 39 23.10 -21.83 -6.61
CA GLN A 39 23.49 -23.25 -6.58
C GLN A 39 24.93 -23.47 -6.09
N LYS A 40 25.90 -22.66 -6.57
CA LYS A 40 27.32 -22.78 -6.20
C LYS A 40 27.57 -22.64 -4.69
N ASN A 41 26.82 -21.74 -4.04
CA ASN A 41 27.02 -21.39 -2.63
C ASN A 41 25.99 -22.04 -1.70
N LYS A 42 24.99 -22.74 -2.26
CA LYS A 42 23.86 -23.35 -1.54
C LYS A 42 23.19 -22.37 -0.57
N LYS A 43 22.96 -21.13 -1.01
CA LYS A 43 22.37 -20.04 -0.21
C LYS A 43 21.37 -19.25 -1.03
N PHE A 44 20.38 -18.69 -0.34
CA PHE A 44 19.47 -17.71 -0.91
C PHE A 44 20.05 -16.32 -0.71
N ILE A 45 20.15 -15.54 -1.77
CA ILE A 45 20.73 -14.19 -1.75
C ILE A 45 19.65 -13.19 -2.11
N ALA A 46 19.47 -12.16 -1.27
CA ALA A 46 18.52 -11.10 -1.54
C ALA A 46 19.00 -10.27 -2.75
N VAL A 47 18.13 -10.16 -3.75
CA VAL A 47 18.36 -9.37 -4.97
C VAL A 47 17.56 -8.07 -4.98
N LYS A 48 16.48 -7.99 -4.19
CA LYS A 48 15.70 -6.76 -3.98
C LYS A 48 15.29 -6.58 -2.54
N ALA A 49 15.28 -5.32 -2.14
CA ALA A 49 14.71 -4.88 -0.87
C ALA A 49 13.18 -4.73 -0.98
N PRO A 50 12.47 -4.72 0.16
CA PRO A 50 11.09 -4.22 0.21
C PRO A 50 10.99 -2.80 -0.35
N LEU A 51 9.88 -2.46 -1.01
CA LEU A 51 9.62 -1.20 -1.74
C LEU A 51 10.55 -0.90 -2.92
N ASP A 52 11.52 -1.77 -3.21
CA ASP A 52 12.26 -1.71 -4.48
C ASP A 52 11.44 -2.38 -5.59
N PHE A 53 11.84 -2.20 -6.83
CA PHE A 53 11.22 -2.79 -8.00
C PHE A 53 12.27 -3.31 -8.97
N PHE A 54 11.87 -4.26 -9.81
CA PHE A 54 12.68 -4.69 -10.94
C PHE A 54 12.35 -3.87 -12.19
N SER A 55 13.36 -3.40 -12.90
CA SER A 55 13.20 -3.00 -14.30
C SER A 55 13.03 -4.23 -15.20
N GLN A 56 12.56 -4.00 -16.42
CA GLN A 56 12.45 -5.06 -17.41
C GLN A 56 13.80 -5.74 -17.69
N GLU A 57 14.87 -4.94 -17.75
CA GLU A 57 16.25 -5.43 -17.99
C GLU A 57 16.79 -6.26 -16.82
N GLU A 58 16.44 -5.87 -15.58
CA GLU A 58 16.81 -6.64 -14.39
C GLU A 58 16.11 -8.01 -14.40
N LEU A 59 14.82 -8.07 -14.74
CA LEU A 59 14.09 -9.33 -14.87
C LEU A 59 14.69 -10.21 -15.98
N GLU A 60 15.05 -9.64 -17.12
CA GLU A 60 15.67 -10.37 -18.23
C GLU A 60 16.97 -11.07 -17.79
N LYS A 61 17.85 -10.36 -17.08
CA LYS A 61 19.11 -10.90 -16.56
C LYS A 61 18.87 -12.03 -15.55
N LEU A 62 17.74 -11.98 -14.84
CA LEU A 62 17.39 -12.95 -13.81
C LEU A 62 16.57 -14.13 -14.34
N LYS A 63 16.14 -14.16 -15.61
CA LYS A 63 15.39 -15.29 -16.19
C LYS A 63 16.11 -16.64 -16.13
N SER A 64 17.43 -16.65 -15.99
CA SER A 64 18.20 -17.88 -15.76
C SER A 64 17.88 -18.55 -14.42
N TYR A 65 17.32 -17.78 -13.48
CA TYR A 65 16.70 -18.31 -12.26
C TYR A 65 15.23 -18.59 -12.55
N GLU A 66 14.72 -19.75 -12.17
CA GLU A 66 13.33 -20.14 -12.42
C GLU A 66 12.35 -19.41 -11.47
N PHE A 67 12.75 -19.27 -10.21
CA PHE A 67 11.92 -18.73 -9.14
C PHE A 67 12.60 -17.62 -8.34
N PHE A 68 11.79 -16.65 -7.93
CA PHE A 68 12.05 -15.85 -6.75
C PHE A 68 11.52 -16.54 -5.50
N TYR A 69 12.22 -16.30 -4.39
CA TYR A 69 11.89 -16.84 -3.09
C TYR A 69 11.59 -15.72 -2.10
N PHE A 70 10.58 -15.93 -1.26
CA PHE A 70 10.13 -15.00 -0.23
C PHE A 70 10.01 -15.70 1.10
N THR A 71 10.19 -14.96 2.19
CA THR A 71 9.87 -15.48 3.53
C THR A 71 8.36 -15.66 3.68
N PRO A 72 7.89 -16.55 4.59
CA PRO A 72 6.46 -16.74 4.88
C PRO A 72 5.70 -15.45 5.21
N PHE A 73 6.44 -14.44 5.69
CA PHE A 73 5.94 -13.10 5.98
C PHE A 73 5.05 -12.51 4.87
N ILE A 74 5.34 -12.85 3.61
CA ILE A 74 4.56 -12.38 2.46
C ILE A 74 3.07 -12.71 2.55
N ASP A 75 2.72 -13.83 3.19
CA ASP A 75 1.33 -14.28 3.35
C ASP A 75 0.53 -13.30 4.21
N THR A 76 1.20 -12.65 5.17
CA THR A 76 0.57 -11.68 6.06
C THR A 76 0.27 -10.35 5.37
N ALA A 77 1.02 -9.99 4.32
CA ALA A 77 0.77 -8.82 3.49
C ALA A 77 -0.39 -9.03 2.50
N LEU A 78 -0.80 -10.28 2.25
CA LEU A 78 -1.82 -10.61 1.26
C LEU A 78 -3.18 -9.99 1.58
N ILE A 79 -3.54 -9.84 2.85
CA ILE A 79 -4.81 -9.22 3.26
C ILE A 79 -4.92 -7.77 2.76
N PHE A 80 -3.82 -7.01 2.75
CA PHE A 80 -3.78 -5.64 2.26
C PHE A 80 -3.97 -5.60 0.75
N ARG A 81 -3.31 -6.50 0.03
CA ARG A 81 -3.44 -6.64 -1.42
C ARG A 81 -4.86 -7.05 -1.81
N GLU A 82 -5.45 -8.02 -1.12
CA GLU A 82 -6.81 -8.49 -1.41
C GLU A 82 -7.87 -7.43 -1.11
N ALA A 83 -7.74 -6.72 0.01
CA ALA A 83 -8.63 -5.60 0.34
C ALA A 83 -8.55 -4.51 -0.73
N ALA A 84 -7.34 -4.13 -1.14
CA ALA A 84 -7.13 -3.15 -2.20
C ALA A 84 -7.76 -3.56 -3.53
N ARG A 85 -7.60 -4.83 -3.95
CA ARG A 85 -8.22 -5.35 -5.18
C ARG A 85 -9.73 -5.37 -5.11
N LYS A 86 -10.31 -5.77 -3.97
CA LYS A 86 -11.77 -5.76 -3.76
C LYS A 86 -12.32 -4.34 -3.81
N ILE A 87 -11.64 -3.38 -3.18
CA ILE A 87 -12.01 -1.96 -3.24
C ILE A 87 -11.88 -1.46 -4.68
N LYS A 88 -10.76 -1.71 -5.37
CA LYS A 88 -10.58 -1.30 -6.77
C LYS A 88 -11.71 -1.83 -7.66
N ALA A 89 -12.04 -3.11 -7.55
CA ALA A 89 -13.14 -3.71 -8.31
C ALA A 89 -14.49 -3.05 -8.00
N LEU A 90 -14.78 -2.77 -6.71
CA LEU A 90 -15.98 -2.06 -6.28
C LEU A 90 -16.07 -0.66 -6.92
N LEU A 91 -14.98 0.10 -6.92
CA LEU A 91 -14.96 1.46 -7.45
C LEU A 91 -14.97 1.50 -8.99
N MET A 92 -14.32 0.53 -9.66
CA MET A 92 -14.37 0.41 -11.13
C MET A 92 -15.78 0.07 -11.62
N PHE A 93 -16.49 -0.82 -10.93
CA PHE A 93 -17.86 -1.18 -11.27
C PHE A 93 -18.79 0.04 -11.26
N GLN A 94 -18.61 0.95 -10.29
CA GLN A 94 -19.36 2.21 -10.22
C GLN A 94 -19.09 3.10 -11.44
N ASP A 95 -17.84 3.22 -11.87
CA ASP A 95 -17.47 4.03 -13.02
C ASP A 95 -18.10 3.48 -14.31
N GLU A 96 -18.06 2.16 -14.51
CA GLU A 96 -18.65 1.50 -15.69
C GLU A 96 -20.16 1.63 -15.75
N GLU A 97 -20.88 1.37 -14.65
CA GLU A 97 -22.34 1.53 -14.58
C GLU A 97 -22.78 2.97 -14.83
N TYR A 98 -22.07 3.95 -14.26
CA TYR A 98 -22.36 5.36 -14.47
C TYR A 98 -22.20 5.78 -15.95
N GLN A 99 -21.20 5.25 -16.65
CA GLN A 99 -21.00 5.51 -18.08
C GLN A 99 -22.08 4.83 -18.94
N LEU A 100 -22.48 3.59 -18.61
CA LEU A 100 -23.54 2.87 -19.32
C LEU A 100 -24.91 3.55 -19.13
N GLN A 101 -25.23 4.03 -17.93
CA GLN A 101 -26.47 4.76 -17.65
C GLN A 101 -26.57 6.10 -18.40
N LYS A 102 -25.45 6.79 -18.63
CA LYS A 102 -25.42 7.98 -19.50
C LYS A 102 -25.73 7.68 -20.96
N LEU A 103 -25.49 6.45 -21.41
CA LEU A 103 -25.63 6.03 -22.80
C LEU A 103 -27.00 5.41 -23.11
N SER A 104 -27.72 4.89 -22.10
CA SER A 104 -29.08 4.34 -22.29
C SER A 104 -30.12 5.04 -21.41
N MET A 105 -30.91 5.96 -21.98
CA MET A 105 -32.10 6.52 -21.31
C MET A 105 -33.27 5.53 -21.16
N ALA A 106 -33.11 4.29 -21.62
CA ALA A 106 -34.14 3.27 -21.51
C ALA A 106 -33.47 1.91 -21.27
N GLN A 107 -33.45 1.45 -20.01
CA GLN A 107 -33.81 0.08 -19.58
C GLN A 107 -33.19 -0.29 -18.21
N ILE A 108 -34.10 -0.50 -17.25
CA ILE A 108 -34.07 -1.50 -16.14
C ILE A 108 -33.25 -1.18 -14.86
N ALA A 109 -34.01 -0.71 -13.85
CA ALA A 109 -34.14 -1.22 -12.47
C ALA A 109 -32.94 -1.42 -11.52
N HIS A 110 -31.69 -1.19 -11.93
CA HIS A 110 -30.56 -1.14 -11.00
C HIS A 110 -30.17 0.31 -10.75
N LEU A 111 -30.72 0.87 -9.66
CA LEU A 111 -30.24 2.13 -9.12
C LEU A 111 -28.77 1.93 -8.70
N PRO A 112 -27.84 2.78 -9.16
CA PRO A 112 -26.46 2.68 -8.73
C PRO A 112 -26.42 2.87 -7.21
N PRO A 113 -25.51 2.17 -6.50
CA PRO A 113 -25.40 2.30 -5.05
C PRO A 113 -25.16 3.75 -4.67
N ALA A 114 -25.82 4.19 -3.60
CA ALA A 114 -25.65 5.55 -3.11
C ALA A 114 -24.22 5.74 -2.59
N PRO A 115 -23.66 6.97 -2.62
CA PRO A 115 -22.28 7.21 -2.19
C PRO A 115 -21.95 6.74 -0.77
N TYR A 116 -22.92 6.77 0.15
CA TYR A 116 -22.74 6.28 1.51
C TYR A 116 -22.67 4.75 1.61
N GLU A 117 -23.30 4.01 0.69
CA GLU A 117 -23.24 2.55 0.62
C GLU A 117 -21.87 2.09 0.12
N ILE A 118 -21.34 2.77 -0.89
CA ILE A 118 -19.96 2.56 -1.35
C ILE A 118 -18.97 2.89 -0.23
N SER A 119 -19.14 4.04 0.45
CA SER A 119 -18.30 4.40 1.59
C SER A 119 -18.36 3.35 2.70
N ASP A 120 -19.53 2.78 3.01
CA ASP A 120 -19.66 1.72 4.02
C ASP A 120 -18.99 0.42 3.58
N ALA A 121 -19.20 0.00 2.33
CA ALA A 121 -18.58 -1.19 1.77
C ALA A 121 -17.04 -1.08 1.78
N VAL A 122 -16.50 0.09 1.44
CA VAL A 122 -15.07 0.39 1.55
C VAL A 122 -14.60 0.26 3.01
N LEU A 123 -15.32 0.83 3.98
CA LEU A 123 -14.93 0.71 5.40
C LEU A 123 -14.94 -0.74 5.89
N ARG A 124 -15.89 -1.56 5.44
CA ARG A 124 -15.92 -3.01 5.74
C ARG A 124 -14.70 -3.74 5.19
N LEU A 125 -14.23 -3.35 4.00
CA LEU A 125 -13.04 -3.95 3.39
C LEU A 125 -11.73 -3.44 4.03
N LEU A 126 -11.73 -2.23 4.58
CA LEU A 126 -10.60 -1.67 5.32
C LEU A 126 -10.53 -2.21 6.76
N ALA A 127 -11.66 -2.59 7.36
CA ALA A 127 -11.74 -3.01 8.74
C ALA A 127 -10.71 -4.09 9.13
N PRO A 128 -10.52 -5.19 8.38
CA PRO A 128 -9.59 -6.25 8.75
C PRO A 128 -8.12 -5.86 8.66
N LEU A 129 -7.80 -4.73 8.02
CA LEU A 129 -6.42 -4.22 7.92
C LEU A 129 -5.95 -3.57 9.21
N TRP A 130 -6.90 -3.12 10.03
CA TRP A 130 -6.67 -2.68 11.40
C TRP A 130 -6.70 -3.93 12.28
N GLY A 131 -5.57 -4.34 12.81
CA GLY A 131 -5.59 -5.48 13.74
C GLY A 131 -5.80 -5.03 15.18
N ARG A 132 -5.39 -5.88 16.13
CA ARG A 132 -5.64 -5.68 17.57
C ARG A 132 -5.20 -4.28 18.04
N TYR A 133 -6.06 -3.61 18.81
CA TYR A 133 -5.90 -2.23 19.28
C TYR A 133 -5.95 -1.15 18.18
N PHE A 134 -6.58 -1.44 17.02
CA PHE A 134 -6.66 -0.48 15.91
C PHE A 134 -5.30 0.00 15.47
N LYS A 135 -4.34 -0.92 15.46
CA LYS A 135 -2.99 -0.65 15.00
C LYS A 135 -2.82 -1.08 13.55
N ILE A 136 -2.04 -0.31 12.80
CA ILE A 136 -1.71 -0.60 11.40
C ILE A 136 -0.27 -0.22 11.11
N GLU A 137 0.42 -1.09 10.40
CA GLU A 137 1.83 -0.90 10.08
C GLU A 137 1.97 -0.08 8.76
N PRO A 138 2.62 1.09 8.79
CA PRO A 138 2.77 1.99 7.63
C PRO A 138 3.20 1.33 6.35
N PHE A 139 4.11 0.36 6.44
CA PHE A 139 4.70 -0.31 5.29
C PHE A 139 3.64 -0.98 4.41
N PHE A 140 2.65 -1.66 5.00
CA PHE A 140 1.64 -2.40 4.23
C PHE A 140 0.62 -1.50 3.55
N ILE A 141 0.52 -0.24 3.98
CA ILE A 141 -0.27 0.77 3.27
C ILE A 141 0.28 1.00 1.87
N THR A 142 1.59 0.89 1.66
CA THR A 142 2.17 0.98 0.32
C THR A 142 1.79 -0.20 -0.56
N VAL A 143 1.72 -1.41 0.00
CA VAL A 143 1.21 -2.60 -0.71
C VAL A 143 -0.24 -2.39 -1.13
N PHE A 144 -1.06 -1.94 -0.20
CA PHE A 144 -2.46 -1.61 -0.44
C PHE A 144 -2.62 -0.58 -1.56
N ALA A 145 -1.94 0.57 -1.45
CA ALA A 145 -2.04 1.65 -2.44
C ALA A 145 -1.56 1.22 -3.82
N ASN A 146 -0.55 0.34 -3.90
CA ASN A 146 -0.02 -0.16 -5.16
C ASN A 146 -0.98 -1.07 -5.93
N GLU A 147 -1.90 -1.72 -5.23
CA GLU A 147 -2.91 -2.61 -5.81
C GLU A 147 -4.23 -1.88 -6.06
N LEU A 148 -4.53 -0.85 -5.25
CA LEU A 148 -5.70 0.01 -5.42
C LEU A 148 -5.54 0.97 -6.61
N CYS A 149 -4.44 1.73 -6.61
CA CYS A 149 -4.17 2.75 -7.61
C CYS A 149 -3.35 2.19 -8.79
N ASP A 150 -3.25 2.95 -9.86
CA ASP A 150 -2.38 2.63 -10.97
C ASP A 150 -0.91 2.76 -10.58
N LEU A 151 -0.04 2.06 -11.31
CA LEU A 151 1.40 2.13 -11.06
C LEU A 151 1.93 3.53 -11.36
N ILE A 152 2.83 3.99 -10.50
CA ILE A 152 3.64 5.17 -10.79
C ILE A 152 4.47 4.88 -12.04
N SER A 153 4.56 5.85 -12.95
CA SER A 153 5.22 5.63 -14.23
C SER A 153 6.70 5.24 -14.06
N LYS A 154 7.17 4.35 -14.94
CA LYS A 154 8.55 3.84 -14.95
C LYS A 154 9.60 4.96 -14.95
N ASP A 155 9.33 6.06 -15.65
CA ASP A 155 10.27 7.17 -15.79
C ASP A 155 10.44 7.91 -14.47
N LYS A 156 9.33 8.19 -13.78
CA LYS A 156 9.34 8.82 -12.45
C LYS A 156 10.05 7.95 -11.41
N LEU A 157 9.77 6.64 -11.42
CA LEU A 157 10.40 5.70 -10.49
C LEU A 157 11.91 5.55 -10.72
N THR A 158 12.32 5.47 -11.98
CA THR A 158 13.74 5.33 -12.33
C THR A 158 14.51 6.58 -11.93
N LEU A 159 14.01 7.76 -12.30
CA LEU A 159 14.62 9.05 -11.92
C LEU A 159 14.69 9.23 -10.39
N ALA A 160 13.63 8.89 -9.68
CA ALA A 160 13.61 8.98 -8.21
C ALA A 160 14.62 8.04 -7.56
N ARG A 161 14.71 6.79 -8.03
CA ARG A 161 15.65 5.78 -7.54
C ARG A 161 17.10 6.21 -7.75
N GLU A 162 17.41 6.78 -8.91
CA GLU A 162 18.75 7.28 -9.26
C GLU A 162 19.14 8.51 -8.44
N LYS A 163 18.18 9.42 -8.17
CA LYS A 163 18.42 10.63 -7.40
C LYS A 163 18.67 10.33 -5.93
N ASN A 164 17.74 9.64 -5.26
CA ASN A 164 17.83 9.32 -3.84
C ASN A 164 16.81 8.24 -3.43
N ILE A 165 17.30 7.06 -3.07
CA ILE A 165 16.46 5.91 -2.63
C ILE A 165 15.63 6.24 -1.39
N LEU A 166 16.18 6.97 -0.41
CA LEU A 166 15.44 7.33 0.80
C LEU A 166 14.30 8.31 0.49
N ALA A 167 14.53 9.26 -0.42
CA ALA A 167 13.49 10.17 -0.88
C ALA A 167 12.38 9.42 -1.63
N LEU A 168 12.75 8.42 -2.46
CA LEU A 168 11.81 7.54 -3.13
C LEU A 168 10.94 6.79 -2.11
N GLU A 169 11.54 6.12 -1.13
CA GLU A 169 10.80 5.38 -0.10
C GLU A 169 9.86 6.28 0.71
N SER A 170 10.33 7.46 1.14
CA SER A 170 9.51 8.42 1.87
C SER A 170 8.33 8.93 1.03
N ALA A 171 8.57 9.24 -0.25
CA ALA A 171 7.53 9.64 -1.19
C ALA A 171 6.47 8.54 -1.40
N LEU A 172 6.90 7.27 -1.48
CA LEU A 172 6.00 6.12 -1.58
C LEU A 172 5.15 5.95 -0.34
N LEU A 173 5.75 6.00 0.85
CA LEU A 173 5.03 5.87 2.11
C LEU A 173 3.97 6.98 2.25
N LYS A 174 4.37 8.24 2.11
CA LYS A 174 3.47 9.39 2.29
C LYS A 174 2.34 9.44 1.27
N SER A 175 2.64 9.18 -0.01
CA SER A 175 1.60 9.13 -1.06
C SER A 175 0.59 7.98 -0.85
N SER A 176 1.07 6.83 -0.37
CA SER A 176 0.22 5.68 -0.06
C SER A 176 -0.68 5.97 1.13
N TRP A 177 -0.14 6.59 2.18
CA TRP A 177 -0.90 7.01 3.35
C TRP A 177 -1.96 8.07 3.05
N CYS A 178 -1.65 9.06 2.21
CA CYS A 178 -2.65 10.02 1.76
C CYS A 178 -3.80 9.29 1.05
N THR A 179 -3.50 8.33 0.18
CA THR A 179 -4.52 7.55 -0.52
C THR A 179 -5.39 6.74 0.46
N PHE A 180 -4.75 6.06 1.42
CA PHE A 180 -5.44 5.24 2.41
C PHE A 180 -6.34 6.06 3.33
N LEU A 181 -5.86 7.20 3.83
CA LEU A 181 -6.66 8.09 4.67
C LEU A 181 -7.76 8.79 3.88
N ALA A 182 -7.56 9.09 2.59
CA ALA A 182 -8.62 9.61 1.74
C ALA A 182 -9.81 8.64 1.66
N LEU A 183 -9.58 7.34 1.52
CA LEU A 183 -10.65 6.34 1.60
C LEU A 183 -11.39 6.38 2.94
N HIS A 184 -10.66 6.53 4.07
CA HIS A 184 -11.29 6.65 5.40
C HIS A 184 -12.19 7.89 5.51
N LEU A 185 -11.82 8.98 4.82
CA LEU A 185 -12.62 10.21 4.72
C LEU A 185 -13.81 10.08 3.76
N GLY A 186 -13.92 8.97 3.03
CA GLY A 186 -15.02 8.68 2.11
C GLY A 186 -14.75 9.03 0.65
N TYR A 187 -13.50 9.38 0.29
CA TYR A 187 -13.12 9.62 -1.10
C TYR A 187 -13.04 8.30 -1.87
N CYS A 188 -14.08 7.99 -2.63
CA CYS A 188 -14.24 6.71 -3.34
C CYS A 188 -14.13 6.85 -4.88
N ASP A 189 -13.51 7.92 -5.39
CA ASP A 189 -13.24 8.10 -6.82
C ASP A 189 -11.80 7.64 -7.16
N LEU A 190 -11.64 6.60 -7.99
CA LEU A 190 -10.31 6.08 -8.35
C LEU A 190 -9.47 7.13 -9.08
N SER A 191 -10.10 7.98 -9.89
CA SER A 191 -9.39 9.04 -10.61
C SER A 191 -8.78 10.06 -9.64
N PHE A 192 -9.53 10.46 -8.61
CA PHE A 192 -9.05 11.30 -7.52
C PHE A 192 -7.93 10.64 -6.73
N LEU A 193 -8.09 9.37 -6.34
CA LEU A 193 -7.09 8.64 -5.56
C LEU A 193 -5.77 8.50 -6.33
N ASN A 194 -5.84 8.21 -7.64
CA ASN A 194 -4.69 8.19 -8.53
C ASN A 194 -3.99 9.54 -8.62
N ARG A 195 -4.74 10.63 -8.86
CA ARG A 195 -4.18 12.00 -8.90
C ARG A 195 -3.52 12.37 -7.57
N LEU A 196 -4.19 12.10 -6.45
CA LEU A 196 -3.66 12.35 -5.11
C LEU A 196 -2.33 11.61 -4.89
N ARG A 197 -2.29 10.31 -5.20
CA ARG A 197 -1.07 9.49 -5.05
C ARG A 197 0.09 10.06 -5.86
N ILE A 198 -0.12 10.34 -7.15
CA ILE A 198 0.93 10.83 -8.04
C ILE A 198 1.46 12.18 -7.58
N SER A 199 0.57 13.12 -7.25
CA SER A 199 1.02 14.46 -6.91
C SER A 199 1.69 14.54 -5.54
N VAL A 200 1.23 13.78 -4.55
CA VAL A 200 1.94 13.67 -3.27
C VAL A 200 3.32 13.04 -3.48
N PHE A 201 3.41 12.00 -4.32
CA PHE A 201 4.68 11.37 -4.66
C PHE A 201 5.65 12.36 -5.32
N GLU A 202 5.21 13.11 -6.33
CA GLU A 202 6.04 14.11 -7.01
C GLU A 202 6.45 15.25 -6.10
N ARG A 203 5.54 15.69 -5.21
CA ARG A 203 5.82 16.76 -4.25
C ARG A 203 6.95 16.37 -3.30
N GLU A 204 6.89 15.17 -2.74
CA GLU A 204 7.93 14.68 -1.83
C GLU A 204 9.30 14.54 -2.52
N LEU A 205 9.32 14.19 -3.81
CA LEU A 205 10.57 14.09 -4.57
C LEU A 205 11.19 15.44 -4.97
N ASN A 206 10.34 16.44 -5.21
CA ASN A 206 10.75 17.75 -5.71
C ASN A 206 10.86 18.81 -4.62
N GLN A 207 10.39 18.54 -3.40
CA GLN A 207 10.33 19.51 -2.28
C GLN A 207 9.57 20.81 -2.62
N ASN A 208 8.70 20.78 -3.63
CA ASN A 208 7.98 21.96 -4.11
C ASN A 208 6.69 22.23 -3.30
N THR A 209 6.27 23.50 -3.31
CA THR A 209 4.95 23.94 -2.83
C THR A 209 3.83 23.46 -3.77
N LEU A 210 2.64 23.22 -3.21
CA LEU A 210 1.46 22.78 -3.95
C LEU A 210 1.01 23.88 -4.92
N ASP A 211 1.21 23.69 -6.20
CA ASP A 211 0.39 24.38 -7.18
C ASP A 211 -0.84 23.47 -7.43
N ASN A 212 -2.02 23.92 -7.00
CA ASN A 212 -3.34 23.37 -7.33
C ASN A 212 -3.84 22.11 -6.57
N PHE A 213 -3.80 22.12 -5.25
CA PHE A 213 -4.61 21.19 -4.44
C PHE A 213 -5.81 21.90 -3.83
N GLY A 214 -6.97 21.23 -3.79
CA GLY A 214 -8.09 21.71 -2.98
C GLY A 214 -7.73 21.68 -1.50
N ASP A 215 -8.37 22.54 -0.69
CA ASP A 215 -8.05 22.75 0.73
C ASP A 215 -7.96 21.43 1.53
N GLU A 216 -8.87 20.47 1.29
CA GLU A 216 -8.90 19.21 2.04
C GLU A 216 -7.73 18.26 1.68
N GLN A 217 -7.27 18.27 0.43
CA GLN A 217 -6.11 17.47 0.03
C GLN A 217 -4.81 18.04 0.61
N SER A 218 -4.73 19.38 0.67
CA SER A 218 -3.61 20.09 1.32
C SER A 218 -3.55 19.79 2.82
N LEU A 219 -4.71 19.75 3.49
CA LEU A 219 -4.81 19.33 4.89
C LEU A 219 -4.37 17.89 5.10
N LEU A 220 -4.82 16.97 4.25
CA LEU A 220 -4.45 15.56 4.32
C LEU A 220 -2.95 15.34 4.11
N TYR A 221 -2.37 15.97 3.09
CA TYR A 221 -0.92 15.93 2.89
C TYR A 221 -0.19 16.48 4.11
N SER A 222 -0.60 17.65 4.61
CA SER A 222 0.12 18.30 5.72
C SER A 222 0.08 17.44 6.98
N PHE A 223 -1.05 16.80 7.24
CA PHE A 223 -1.16 15.81 8.32
C PHE A 223 -0.18 14.66 8.14
N VAL A 224 -0.19 14.00 6.97
CA VAL A 224 0.69 12.85 6.68
C VAL A 224 2.17 13.25 6.71
N HIS A 225 2.52 14.39 6.10
CA HIS A 225 3.87 14.91 6.03
C HIS A 225 4.44 15.25 7.41
N ASN A 226 3.63 15.75 8.33
CA ASN A 226 4.09 16.11 9.67
C ASN A 226 4.14 14.91 10.63
N THR A 227 3.48 13.81 10.29
CA THR A 227 3.31 12.66 11.21
C THR A 227 4.20 11.47 10.86
N LEU A 228 4.32 11.12 9.58
CA LEU A 228 5.13 9.97 9.15
C LEU A 228 6.65 10.10 9.36
N PRO A 229 7.31 11.27 9.19
CA PRO A 229 8.77 11.36 9.33
C PRO A 229 9.27 10.96 10.72
N SER A 230 8.41 11.06 11.74
CA SER A 230 8.72 10.68 13.12
C SER A 230 8.45 9.20 13.43
N GLN A 231 7.78 8.47 12.52
CA GLN A 231 7.15 7.18 12.80
C GLN A 231 7.27 6.16 11.66
N GLU A 232 8.32 6.24 10.82
CA GLU A 232 8.47 5.35 9.64
C GLU A 232 8.45 3.85 9.97
N THR A 233 8.71 3.48 11.23
CA THR A 233 8.69 2.11 11.75
C THR A 233 7.72 1.91 12.92
N GLU A 234 6.94 2.94 13.30
CA GLU A 234 5.96 2.82 14.37
C GLU A 234 4.57 2.58 13.78
N SER A 235 3.86 1.59 14.33
CA SER A 235 2.47 1.34 13.92
C SER A 235 1.56 2.50 14.36
N PHE A 236 0.68 2.95 13.47
CA PHE A 236 -0.32 3.97 13.78
C PHE A 236 -1.46 3.32 14.55
N SER A 237 -2.02 4.01 15.53
CA SER A 237 -3.09 3.51 16.41
C SER A 237 -4.31 4.43 16.42
N LEU A 238 -5.46 3.96 16.92
CA LEU A 238 -6.60 4.85 17.16
C LEU A 238 -6.25 5.97 18.15
N GLU A 239 -5.48 5.66 19.20
CA GLU A 239 -5.04 6.62 20.21
C GLU A 239 -4.20 7.74 19.58
N PHE A 240 -3.42 7.43 18.54
CA PHE A 240 -2.67 8.43 17.80
C PHE A 240 -3.61 9.47 17.17
N PHE A 241 -4.69 9.06 16.50
CA PHE A 241 -5.64 10.01 15.91
C PHE A 241 -6.42 10.78 16.97
N GLN A 242 -6.75 10.16 18.10
CA GLN A 242 -7.44 10.83 19.22
C GLN A 242 -6.61 11.94 19.87
N LYS A 243 -5.27 11.80 19.90
CA LYS A 243 -4.36 12.79 20.46
C LYS A 243 -4.12 14.00 19.55
N ASN A 244 -4.41 13.86 18.26
CA ASN A 244 -4.25 14.94 17.29
C ASN A 244 -5.55 15.77 17.18
N ALA A 245 -5.52 17.03 17.60
CA ALA A 245 -6.71 17.90 17.71
C ALA A 245 -7.23 18.48 16.36
N GLY A 246 -6.88 17.86 15.23
CA GLY A 246 -7.26 18.35 13.90
C GLY A 246 -8.62 17.85 13.40
N ILE A 247 -9.28 18.64 12.54
CA ILE A 247 -10.55 18.28 11.88
C ILE A 247 -10.46 16.93 11.16
N LEU A 248 -9.35 16.68 10.47
CA LEU A 248 -9.08 15.43 9.76
C LEU A 248 -8.99 14.25 10.74
N SER A 249 -8.28 14.43 11.85
CA SER A 249 -8.12 13.42 12.89
C SER A 249 -9.45 13.11 13.59
N ALA A 250 -10.32 14.10 13.79
CA ALA A 250 -11.68 13.89 14.29
C ALA A 250 -12.53 13.06 13.32
N LYS A 251 -12.53 13.38 12.01
CA LYS A 251 -13.24 12.60 10.98
C LYS A 251 -12.75 11.15 10.93
N ILE A 252 -11.44 10.94 10.93
CA ILE A 252 -10.83 9.60 10.93
C ILE A 252 -11.21 8.85 12.21
N THR A 253 -11.10 9.48 13.39
CA THR A 253 -11.46 8.88 14.69
C THR A 253 -12.91 8.42 14.70
N GLN A 254 -13.84 9.24 14.19
CA GLN A 254 -15.26 8.86 14.07
C GLN A 254 -15.45 7.62 13.19
N ARG A 255 -14.76 7.56 12.05
CA ARG A 255 -14.82 6.44 11.10
C ARG A 255 -14.20 5.16 11.67
N LEU A 256 -13.07 5.27 12.38
CA LEU A 256 -12.44 4.16 13.09
C LEU A 256 -13.32 3.66 14.25
N GLY A 257 -14.00 4.55 14.97
CA GLY A 257 -15.01 4.17 15.96
C GLY A 257 -16.12 3.31 15.35
N ARG A 258 -16.64 3.71 14.19
CA ARG A 258 -17.62 2.87 13.46
C ARG A 258 -17.05 1.51 13.05
N ILE A 259 -15.83 1.48 12.52
CA ILE A 259 -15.15 0.21 12.17
C ILE A 259 -15.07 -0.70 13.39
N ARG A 260 -14.68 -0.15 14.55
CA ARG A 260 -14.59 -0.87 15.80
C ARG A 260 -15.92 -1.46 16.22
N ASP A 261 -16.95 -0.63 16.22
CA ASP A 261 -18.23 -0.98 16.82
C ASP A 261 -19.05 -1.91 15.90
N SER A 262 -18.75 -1.94 14.59
CA SER A 262 -19.59 -2.61 13.58
C SER A 262 -18.94 -3.77 12.82
N PHE A 263 -17.60 -3.81 12.67
CA PHE A 263 -16.97 -4.67 11.64
C PHE A 263 -15.83 -5.58 12.11
N LEU A 264 -15.29 -5.42 13.32
CA LEU A 264 -14.11 -6.18 13.75
C LEU A 264 -14.43 -7.36 14.66
N SER A 265 -13.86 -8.53 14.32
CA SER A 265 -13.62 -9.63 15.26
C SER A 265 -12.26 -9.42 15.93
N THR A 266 -12.18 -9.46 17.24
CA THR A 266 -11.06 -8.97 18.08
C THR A 266 -9.71 -9.70 17.97
N ASP A 267 -9.58 -10.69 17.09
CA ASP A 267 -8.51 -11.70 17.17
C ASP A 267 -7.46 -11.67 16.05
N THR A 268 -7.48 -10.66 15.16
CA THR A 268 -6.46 -10.53 14.11
C THR A 268 -5.18 -9.87 14.63
N ASN A 269 -4.09 -10.65 14.67
CA ASN A 269 -2.74 -10.13 14.87
C ASN A 269 -2.30 -9.30 13.66
N ILE A 270 -1.63 -8.18 13.93
CA ILE A 270 -1.15 -7.25 12.90
C ILE A 270 0.17 -7.78 12.37
N PRO A 271 0.35 -7.84 11.05
CA PRO A 271 1.67 -8.11 10.50
C PRO A 271 2.63 -6.97 10.85
N SER A 272 3.83 -7.32 11.30
CA SER A 272 4.87 -6.35 11.65
C SER A 272 6.15 -6.67 10.88
N ILE A 273 6.70 -5.67 10.19
CA ILE A 273 8.00 -5.82 9.53
C ILE A 273 9.16 -5.93 10.54
N LEU A 274 8.89 -5.60 11.80
CA LEU A 274 9.81 -5.69 12.93
C LEU A 274 9.74 -7.05 13.62
N GLY A 275 10.84 -7.46 14.23
CA GLY A 275 10.92 -8.66 15.07
C GLY A 275 11.29 -9.94 14.32
N PRO A 276 11.17 -11.11 14.98
CA PRO A 276 11.74 -12.38 14.51
C PRO A 276 11.08 -12.95 13.26
N GLU A 277 9.80 -12.61 13.03
CA GLU A 277 9.03 -12.99 11.84
C GLU A 277 9.11 -11.95 10.72
N GLY A 278 9.51 -10.72 11.07
CA GLY A 278 9.72 -9.61 10.15
C GLY A 278 11.07 -9.66 9.43
N PHE A 279 11.42 -8.57 8.77
CA PHE A 279 12.68 -8.43 8.02
C PHE A 279 13.55 -7.24 8.47
N ILE A 280 13.11 -6.54 9.51
CA ILE A 280 13.87 -5.52 10.24
C ILE A 280 14.06 -6.01 11.68
N ASN A 281 15.27 -5.86 12.20
CA ASN A 281 15.55 -6.20 13.59
C ASN A 281 15.03 -5.08 14.51
N ASP A 282 14.41 -5.46 15.62
CA ASP A 282 14.10 -4.57 16.75
C ASP A 282 15.37 -3.95 17.37
#